data_AF-A0A6M1ZPL3-F1
#
_entry.id   AF-A0A6M1ZPL3-F1
#
_cell.length_a   1.000
_cell.length_b   1.000
_cell.length_c   1.000
_cell.angle_alpha   90.00
_cell.angle_beta   90.00
_cell.angle_gamma   90.00
#
_symmetry.space_group_name_H-M   'P 1'
#
loop_
_entity.id
_entity.type
_entity.pdbx_description
1 polymer ?
#
loop_
_entity_poly.entity_id
_entity_poly.type
_entity_poly.pdbx_seq_one_letter_code
_entity_poly.pdbx_strand_id
1 'polypeptide(L)'
;MLLVLMYHRVGTGKHANSLELLRYHFQFLKERFAIVLPGDPLPKGKTSICLSFDDASFDFYHYIFPMLKEMNLRALLGVPVRYILEKSDLPAEERLEVPYTLAMQDGFFEKKAPFCTWQELSEMVASGHVEVASHSYAHCNLTFSFVDLEREVIRSKEILQKKLPQAITSFVYPFGRLNRSVQELIGRHYPYSFRIGSGANYRWDKSPLFRIPADNLSHPAQLFTPFKRLKYFLKSI
;
A
#
# COMPACT_ATOMS: atom_id res chain seq x y z
N MET A 1 -5.44 19.70 0.30
CA MET A 1 -4.45 18.91 1.08
C MET A 1 -4.69 17.44 0.79
N LEU A 2 -3.62 16.65 0.68
CA LEU A 2 -3.65 15.21 0.45
C LEU A 2 -3.01 14.50 1.64
N LEU A 3 -3.71 13.53 2.23
CA LEU A 3 -3.14 12.61 3.21
C LEU A 3 -3.12 11.21 2.58
N VAL A 4 -1.96 10.56 2.62
CA VAL A 4 -1.82 9.16 2.18
C VAL A 4 -1.78 8.31 3.45
N LEU A 5 -2.76 7.43 3.63
CA LEU A 5 -2.88 6.56 4.80
C LEU A 5 -2.29 5.19 4.46
N MET A 6 -1.45 4.66 5.34
CA MET A 6 -0.72 3.40 5.13
C MET A 6 -1.23 2.34 6.12
N TYR A 7 -1.74 1.24 5.58
CA TYR A 7 -2.21 0.08 6.32
C TYR A 7 -1.42 -1.18 5.92
N HIS A 8 -1.41 -2.20 6.76
CA HIS A 8 -0.81 -3.50 6.41
C HIS A 8 -1.82 -4.65 6.53
N ARG A 9 -2.26 -4.97 7.76
CA ARG A 9 -2.97 -6.23 8.05
C ARG A 9 -4.38 -6.00 8.58
N VAL A 10 -5.21 -7.03 8.45
CA VAL A 10 -6.57 -7.10 9.02
C VAL A 10 -6.67 -8.29 9.96
N GLY A 11 -7.32 -8.10 11.11
CA GLY A 11 -7.50 -9.14 12.11
C GLY A 11 -6.58 -8.93 13.31
N THR A 12 -5.71 -9.90 13.59
CA THR A 12 -4.86 -9.93 14.77
C THR A 12 -3.37 -9.83 14.42
N GLY A 13 -2.57 -9.45 15.40
CA GLY A 13 -1.11 -9.42 15.28
C GLY A 13 -0.54 -8.04 14.95
N LYS A 14 0.75 -8.04 14.58
CA LYS A 14 1.51 -6.82 14.36
C LYS A 14 0.99 -6.06 13.13
N HIS A 15 0.79 -4.75 13.28
CA HIS A 15 0.29 -3.87 12.22
C HIS A 15 -1.14 -4.16 11.75
N ALA A 16 -1.92 -4.90 12.54
CA ALA A 16 -3.30 -5.23 12.20
C ALA A 16 -4.29 -4.22 12.76
N ASN A 17 -5.36 -3.98 12.00
CA ASN A 17 -6.59 -3.39 12.51
C ASN A 17 -7.68 -4.45 12.55
N SER A 18 -8.63 -4.37 13.48
CA SER A 18 -9.81 -5.24 13.43
C SER A 18 -10.66 -4.91 12.20
N LEU A 19 -11.32 -5.92 11.64
CA LEU A 19 -12.17 -5.78 10.47
C LEU A 19 -13.32 -4.77 10.72
N GLU A 20 -13.96 -4.89 11.89
CA GLU A 20 -15.03 -3.99 12.31
C GLU A 20 -14.56 -2.54 12.38
N LEU A 21 -13.39 -2.30 12.98
CA LEU A 21 -12.84 -0.95 13.09
C LEU A 21 -12.52 -0.36 11.72
N LEU A 22 -11.94 -1.14 10.80
CA LEU A 22 -11.67 -0.68 9.44
C LEU A 22 -12.95 -0.32 8.69
N ARG A 23 -14.02 -1.10 8.86
CA ARG A 23 -15.33 -0.79 8.26
C ARG A 23 -15.84 0.58 8.72
N TYR A 24 -15.86 0.85 10.03
CA TYR A 24 -16.27 2.17 10.53
C TYR A 24 -15.30 3.27 10.12
N HIS A 25 -14.00 2.98 10.07
CA HIS A 25 -12.98 3.92 9.62
C HIS A 25 -13.20 4.32 8.16
N PHE A 26 -13.40 3.38 7.24
CA PHE A 26 -13.60 3.68 5.82
C PHE A 26 -14.93 4.38 5.58
N GLN A 27 -15.99 4.04 6.33
CA GLN A 27 -17.24 4.80 6.29
C GLN A 27 -17.01 6.26 6.69
N PHE A 28 -16.33 6.50 7.83
CA PHE A 28 -15.97 7.84 8.28
C PHE A 28 -15.16 8.61 7.22
N LEU A 29 -14.21 7.94 6.55
CA LEU A 29 -13.40 8.57 5.50
C LEU A 29 -14.24 8.95 4.28
N LYS A 30 -15.07 8.01 3.80
CA LYS A 30 -15.95 8.17 2.63
C LYS A 30 -16.90 9.35 2.80
N GLU A 31 -17.49 9.51 3.97
CA GLU A 31 -18.46 10.58 4.26
C GLU A 31 -17.84 11.98 4.30
N ARG A 32 -16.54 12.08 4.58
CA ARG A 32 -15.90 13.36 4.93
C ARG A 32 -14.86 13.84 3.94
N PHE A 33 -14.23 12.93 3.20
CA PHE A 33 -13.08 13.25 2.35
C PHE A 33 -13.30 12.85 0.89
N ALA A 34 -12.49 13.39 0.01
CA ALA A 34 -12.40 12.89 -1.36
C ALA A 34 -11.41 11.73 -1.38
N ILE A 35 -11.83 10.54 -1.83
CA ILE A 35 -10.94 9.38 -1.95
C ILE A 35 -10.33 9.37 -3.35
N VAL A 36 -9.01 9.43 -3.41
CA VAL A 36 -8.22 9.66 -4.63
C VAL A 36 -7.08 8.67 -4.74
N LEU A 37 -6.67 8.38 -5.97
CA LEU A 37 -5.47 7.61 -6.32
C LEU A 37 -4.41 8.51 -6.98
N PRO A 38 -3.17 8.03 -7.10
CA PRO A 38 -2.09 8.81 -7.70
C PRO A 38 -2.46 9.31 -9.10
N GLY A 39 -2.32 10.63 -9.32
CA GLY A 39 -2.67 11.27 -10.59
C GLY A 39 -4.10 11.82 -10.67
N ASP A 40 -5.00 11.41 -9.78
CA ASP A 40 -6.35 12.00 -9.70
C ASP A 40 -6.29 13.50 -9.34
N PRO A 41 -7.25 14.30 -9.81
CA PRO A 41 -7.35 15.70 -9.41
C PRO A 41 -7.62 15.82 -7.90
N LEU A 42 -6.93 16.76 -7.26
CA LEU A 42 -7.13 17.08 -5.84
C LEU A 42 -8.15 18.23 -5.71
N PRO A 43 -9.37 18.00 -5.17
CA PRO A 43 -10.38 19.06 -5.07
C PRO A 43 -9.92 20.24 -4.20
N LYS A 44 -10.09 21.47 -4.72
CA LYS A 44 -9.75 22.70 -3.99
C LYS A 44 -10.60 22.83 -2.73
N GLY A 45 -9.99 23.30 -1.64
CA GLY A 45 -10.67 23.51 -0.36
C GLY A 45 -11.06 22.24 0.41
N LYS A 46 -10.87 21.04 -0.16
CA LYS A 46 -11.17 19.76 0.51
C LYS A 46 -9.88 19.00 0.85
N THR A 47 -9.93 18.20 1.91
CA THR A 47 -8.89 17.22 2.18
C THR A 47 -9.18 15.95 1.38
N SER A 48 -8.18 15.48 0.65
CA SER A 48 -8.23 14.23 -0.11
C SER A 48 -7.46 13.14 0.63
N ILE A 49 -7.91 11.90 0.53
CA ILE A 49 -7.31 10.73 1.14
C ILE A 49 -6.96 9.72 0.07
N CYS A 50 -5.72 9.24 0.09
CA CYS A 50 -5.30 8.05 -0.64
C CYS A 50 -5.18 6.90 0.35
N LEU A 51 -5.97 5.85 0.15
CA LEU A 51 -5.84 4.61 0.90
C LEU A 51 -4.69 3.82 0.28
N SER A 52 -3.64 3.53 1.05
CA SER A 52 -2.51 2.72 0.59
C SER A 52 -2.28 1.54 1.52
N PHE A 53 -2.05 0.37 0.94
CA PHE A 53 -1.77 -0.87 1.65
C PHE A 53 -0.45 -1.44 1.19
N ASP A 54 0.34 -1.97 2.12
CA ASP A 54 1.63 -2.57 1.81
C ASP A 54 1.54 -4.10 1.80
N ASP A 55 2.58 -4.72 1.24
CA ASP A 55 2.86 -6.16 1.21
C ASP A 55 1.92 -7.05 0.39
N ALA A 56 0.72 -6.59 0.02
CA ALA A 56 -0.27 -7.40 -0.70
C ALA A 56 -0.61 -8.72 0.01
N SER A 57 -0.75 -8.69 1.33
CA SER A 57 -1.18 -9.85 2.12
C SER A 57 -2.56 -10.35 1.71
N PHE A 58 -2.82 -11.64 1.87
CA PHE A 58 -4.07 -12.27 1.45
C PHE A 58 -5.30 -11.72 2.19
N ASP A 59 -5.12 -11.23 3.42
CA ASP A 59 -6.19 -10.55 4.18
C ASP A 59 -6.70 -9.28 3.48
N PHE A 60 -5.88 -8.60 2.66
CA PHE A 60 -6.32 -7.50 1.81
C PHE A 60 -7.34 -7.99 0.77
N TYR A 61 -7.00 -9.05 0.04
CA TYR A 61 -7.92 -9.64 -0.94
C TYR A 61 -9.18 -10.20 -0.28
N HIS A 62 -9.03 -10.91 0.84
CA HIS A 62 -10.15 -11.58 1.48
C HIS A 62 -11.11 -10.63 2.21
N TYR A 63 -10.60 -9.57 2.85
CA TYR A 63 -11.42 -8.66 3.66
C TYR A 63 -11.55 -7.24 3.09
N ILE A 64 -10.45 -6.64 2.64
CA ILE A 64 -10.44 -5.24 2.20
C ILE A 64 -11.08 -5.10 0.83
N PHE A 65 -10.73 -5.94 -0.14
CA PHE A 65 -11.23 -5.83 -1.49
C PHE A 65 -12.77 -5.92 -1.59
N PRO A 66 -13.46 -6.86 -0.94
CA PRO A 66 -14.91 -6.85 -0.86
C PRO A 66 -15.48 -5.56 -0.25
N MET A 67 -14.83 -5.03 0.79
CA MET A 67 -15.24 -3.78 1.43
C MET A 67 -15.07 -2.57 0.50
N LEU A 68 -13.99 -2.51 -0.29
CA LEU A 68 -13.78 -1.47 -1.30
C LEU A 68 -14.90 -1.50 -2.35
N LYS A 69 -15.29 -2.70 -2.83
CA LYS A 69 -16.41 -2.87 -3.76
C LYS A 69 -17.74 -2.39 -3.16
N GLU A 70 -18.08 -2.90 -1.97
CA GLU A 70 -19.31 -2.57 -1.24
C GLU A 70 -19.45 -1.04 -1.03
N MET A 71 -18.34 -0.39 -0.68
CA MET A 71 -18.31 1.03 -0.37
C MET A 71 -18.04 1.92 -1.59
N ASN A 72 -17.79 1.35 -2.77
CA ASN A 72 -17.31 2.06 -3.97
C ASN A 72 -16.08 2.94 -3.69
N LEU A 73 -15.08 2.35 -3.05
CA LEU A 73 -13.80 2.98 -2.71
C LEU A 73 -12.69 2.43 -3.59
N ARG A 74 -11.58 3.17 -3.65
CA ARG A 74 -10.37 2.76 -4.37
C ARG A 74 -9.16 2.80 -3.45
N ALA A 75 -8.20 1.90 -3.67
CA ALA A 75 -6.97 1.81 -2.90
C ALA A 75 -5.73 1.53 -3.77
N LEU A 76 -4.59 2.02 -3.31
CA LEU A 76 -3.27 1.71 -3.86
C LEU A 76 -2.68 0.52 -3.10
N LEU A 77 -2.24 -0.52 -3.78
CA LEU A 77 -1.63 -1.71 -3.18
C LEU A 77 -0.16 -1.84 -3.57
N GLY A 78 0.75 -1.75 -2.61
CA GLY A 78 2.17 -2.01 -2.77
C GLY A 78 2.45 -3.51 -2.84
N VAL A 79 2.97 -3.98 -3.96
CA VAL A 79 3.21 -5.40 -4.24
C VAL A 79 4.70 -5.73 -4.25
N PRO A 80 5.21 -6.53 -3.30
CA PRO A 80 6.56 -7.10 -3.36
C PRO A 80 6.56 -8.37 -4.21
N VAL A 81 7.00 -8.22 -5.46
CA VAL A 81 6.79 -9.17 -6.56
C VAL A 81 7.24 -10.60 -6.26
N ARG A 82 8.35 -10.78 -5.53
CA ARG A 82 8.94 -12.09 -5.20
C ARG A 82 7.94 -13.05 -4.54
N TYR A 83 7.01 -12.51 -3.74
CA TYR A 83 6.15 -13.31 -2.88
C TYR A 83 4.80 -13.67 -3.51
N ILE A 84 4.55 -13.23 -4.74
CA ILE A 84 3.27 -13.40 -5.44
C ILE A 84 3.31 -14.68 -6.27
N LEU A 85 2.51 -15.66 -5.86
CA LEU A 85 2.31 -16.91 -6.60
C LEU A 85 1.31 -16.71 -7.75
N GLU A 86 1.34 -17.56 -8.79
CA GLU A 86 0.36 -17.49 -9.88
C GLU A 86 -1.08 -17.64 -9.40
N LYS A 87 -1.31 -18.63 -8.55
CA LYS A 87 -2.59 -18.99 -7.94
C LYS A 87 -2.35 -19.78 -6.65
N SER A 88 -3.40 -20.01 -5.88
CA SER A 88 -3.38 -20.85 -4.69
C SER A 88 -4.72 -21.56 -4.56
N ASP A 89 -4.68 -22.87 -4.32
CA ASP A 89 -5.86 -23.69 -4.03
C ASP A 89 -6.03 -23.95 -2.52
N LEU A 90 -5.19 -23.34 -1.68
CA LEU A 90 -5.28 -23.46 -0.21
C LEU A 90 -6.55 -22.78 0.34
N PRO A 91 -7.16 -23.35 1.40
CA PRO A 91 -8.25 -22.71 2.13
C PRO A 91 -7.88 -21.31 2.63
N ALA A 92 -8.87 -20.42 2.73
CA ALA A 92 -8.65 -19.05 3.16
C ALA A 92 -8.12 -19.00 4.60
N GLU A 93 -8.63 -19.86 5.48
CA GLU A 93 -8.26 -19.97 6.89
C GLU A 93 -6.75 -20.24 7.03
N GLU A 94 -6.21 -21.18 6.26
CA GLU A 94 -4.78 -21.50 6.29
C GLU A 94 -3.89 -20.34 5.85
N ARG A 95 -4.33 -19.56 4.86
CA ARG A 95 -3.58 -18.41 4.35
C ARG A 95 -3.64 -17.24 5.33
N LEU A 96 -4.76 -17.07 6.03
CA LEU A 96 -5.00 -16.00 7.01
C LEU A 96 -4.27 -16.21 8.33
N GLU A 97 -4.06 -17.47 8.75
CA GLU A 97 -3.36 -17.81 9.99
C GLU A 97 -1.84 -17.54 9.95
N VAL A 98 -1.29 -17.22 8.77
CA VAL A 98 0.16 -17.01 8.62
C VAL A 98 0.63 -15.76 9.38
N PRO A 99 1.54 -15.91 10.36
CA PRO A 99 2.11 -14.78 11.08
C PRO A 99 2.95 -13.90 10.16
N TYR A 100 2.85 -12.59 10.35
CA TYR A 100 3.61 -11.59 9.57
C TYR A 100 5.12 -11.88 9.52
N THR A 101 5.71 -12.30 10.64
CA THR A 101 7.16 -12.57 10.76
C THR A 101 7.65 -13.78 9.96
N LEU A 102 6.73 -14.68 9.58
CA LEU A 102 7.02 -15.88 8.78
C LEU A 102 6.61 -15.70 7.32
N ALA A 103 5.72 -14.76 7.03
CA ALA A 103 5.07 -14.62 5.74
C ALA A 103 6.06 -14.47 4.57
N MET A 104 7.18 -13.78 4.75
CA MET A 104 8.19 -13.53 3.71
C MET A 104 9.41 -14.48 3.76
N GLN A 105 9.32 -15.58 4.51
CA GLN A 105 10.42 -16.55 4.61
C GLN A 105 10.42 -17.54 3.45
N ASP A 106 11.60 -17.80 2.90
CA ASP A 106 11.80 -18.77 1.83
C ASP A 106 11.37 -20.18 2.25
N GLY A 107 10.65 -20.86 1.35
CA GLY A 107 10.04 -22.16 1.59
C GLY A 107 8.75 -22.10 2.43
N PHE A 108 8.40 -20.95 3.02
CA PHE A 108 7.18 -20.76 3.79
C PHE A 108 6.08 -20.11 2.93
N PHE A 109 6.37 -18.99 2.26
CA PHE A 109 5.37 -18.27 1.47
C PHE A 109 4.86 -19.10 0.29
N GLU A 110 5.71 -19.94 -0.31
CA GLU A 110 5.36 -20.85 -1.40
C GLU A 110 4.39 -21.94 -0.94
N LYS A 111 4.50 -22.38 0.32
CA LYS A 111 3.68 -23.45 0.90
C LYS A 111 2.39 -22.96 1.53
N LYS A 112 2.37 -21.72 2.02
CA LYS A 112 1.24 -21.16 2.79
C LYS A 112 0.51 -20.02 2.08
N ALA A 113 1.01 -19.55 0.95
CA ALA A 113 0.41 -18.50 0.12
C ALA A 113 -0.18 -17.31 0.92
N PRO A 114 0.58 -16.68 1.84
CA PRO A 114 0.06 -15.63 2.72
C PRO A 114 -0.20 -14.29 2.03
N PHE A 115 0.15 -14.18 0.75
CA PHE A 115 -0.05 -12.99 -0.08
C PHE A 115 -1.11 -13.24 -1.14
N CYS A 116 -1.56 -12.15 -1.76
CA CYS A 116 -2.36 -12.21 -2.97
C CYS A 116 -1.59 -12.96 -4.06
N THR A 117 -2.32 -13.65 -4.92
CA THR A 117 -1.81 -14.31 -6.12
C THR A 117 -1.95 -13.41 -7.34
N TRP A 118 -1.27 -13.72 -8.45
CA TRP A 118 -1.43 -12.98 -9.70
C TRP A 118 -2.86 -13.01 -10.22
N GLN A 119 -3.57 -14.13 -10.04
CA GLN A 119 -4.99 -14.24 -10.37
C GLN A 119 -5.85 -13.26 -9.55
N GLU A 120 -5.65 -13.22 -8.23
CA GLU A 120 -6.38 -12.32 -7.32
C GLU A 120 -6.04 -10.84 -7.57
N LEU A 121 -4.76 -10.52 -7.80
CA LEU A 121 -4.33 -9.17 -8.20
C LEU A 121 -4.97 -8.74 -9.52
N SER A 122 -5.03 -9.65 -10.51
CA SER A 122 -5.66 -9.36 -11.80
C SER A 122 -7.15 -9.09 -11.67
N GLU A 123 -7.86 -9.85 -10.84
CA GLU A 123 -9.28 -9.59 -10.52
C GLU A 123 -9.47 -8.21 -9.88
N MET A 124 -8.66 -7.89 -8.87
CA MET A 124 -8.75 -6.61 -8.16
C MET A 124 -8.49 -5.42 -9.08
N VAL A 125 -7.50 -5.53 -9.96
CA VAL A 125 -7.20 -4.49 -10.96
C VAL A 125 -8.33 -4.36 -11.99
N ALA A 126 -8.84 -5.48 -12.51
CA ALA A 126 -9.93 -5.48 -13.49
C ALA A 126 -11.24 -4.87 -12.93
N SER A 127 -11.44 -4.92 -11.61
CA SER A 127 -12.59 -4.31 -10.95
C SER A 127 -12.56 -2.76 -10.91
N GLY A 128 -11.38 -2.15 -11.11
CA GLY A 128 -11.17 -0.71 -10.98
C GLY A 128 -11.08 -0.19 -9.54
N HIS A 129 -11.18 -1.06 -8.53
CA HIS A 129 -11.06 -0.68 -7.12
C HIS A 129 -9.62 -0.66 -6.58
N VAL A 130 -8.68 -1.30 -7.28
CA VAL A 130 -7.28 -1.41 -6.82
C VAL A 130 -6.31 -1.00 -7.92
N GLU A 131 -5.46 -0.04 -7.61
CA GLU A 131 -4.27 0.30 -8.40
C GLU A 131 -3.03 -0.34 -7.73
N VAL A 132 -2.13 -0.91 -8.52
CA VAL A 132 -0.92 -1.57 -7.99
C VAL A 132 0.28 -0.64 -8.09
N ALA A 133 1.00 -0.51 -6.98
CA ALA A 133 2.32 0.08 -6.89
C ALA A 133 3.37 -1.04 -6.75
N SER A 134 4.58 -0.80 -7.26
CA SER A 134 5.73 -1.66 -6.92
C SER A 134 6.12 -1.41 -5.47
N HIS A 135 6.32 -2.49 -4.70
CA HIS A 135 6.89 -2.44 -3.36
C HIS A 135 8.24 -3.17 -3.31
N SER A 136 9.08 -2.88 -4.31
CA SER A 136 10.32 -3.58 -4.67
C SER A 136 10.11 -5.03 -5.16
N TYR A 137 11.19 -5.77 -5.38
CA TYR A 137 11.11 -7.18 -5.77
C TYR A 137 10.99 -8.07 -4.52
N ALA A 138 11.94 -7.98 -3.59
CA ALA A 138 12.08 -8.84 -2.42
C ALA A 138 11.84 -8.12 -1.08
N HIS A 139 11.20 -6.94 -1.09
CA HIS A 139 10.89 -6.17 0.11
C HIS A 139 12.11 -5.93 1.03
N CYS A 140 13.26 -5.55 0.44
CA CYS A 140 14.49 -5.30 1.18
C CYS A 140 14.74 -3.81 1.42
N ASN A 141 15.60 -3.48 2.38
CA ASN A 141 16.06 -2.11 2.56
C ASN A 141 16.99 -1.69 1.41
N LEU A 142 16.46 -0.90 0.49
CA LEU A 142 17.14 -0.44 -0.74
C LEU A 142 18.40 0.39 -0.49
N THR A 143 18.64 0.87 0.74
CA THR A 143 19.81 1.70 1.03
C THR A 143 21.09 0.90 1.29
N PHE A 144 21.01 -0.43 1.36
CA PHE A 144 22.18 -1.27 1.57
C PHE A 144 22.98 -1.43 0.28
N SER A 145 24.32 -1.38 0.40
CA SER A 145 25.24 -1.37 -0.74
C SER A 145 25.23 -2.66 -1.56
N PHE A 146 24.85 -3.79 -0.95
CA PHE A 146 24.77 -5.09 -1.61
C PHE A 146 23.44 -5.34 -2.33
N VAL A 147 22.48 -4.41 -2.25
CA VAL A 147 21.18 -4.56 -2.90
C VAL A 147 21.31 -4.32 -4.39
N ASP A 148 20.84 -5.29 -5.17
CA ASP A 148 20.67 -5.16 -6.61
C ASP A 148 19.46 -4.26 -6.93
N LEU A 149 19.71 -2.96 -7.07
CA LEU A 149 18.67 -1.97 -7.37
C LEU A 149 18.02 -2.17 -8.74
N GLU A 150 18.72 -2.77 -9.71
CA GLU A 150 18.13 -3.09 -11.02
C GLU A 150 17.01 -4.12 -10.82
N ARG A 151 17.28 -5.19 -10.08
CA ARG A 151 16.26 -6.18 -9.74
C ARG A 151 15.14 -5.60 -8.89
N GLU A 152 15.48 -4.90 -7.81
CA GLU A 152 14.51 -4.42 -6.84
C GLU A 152 13.59 -3.33 -7.40
N VAL A 153 14.07 -2.48 -8.30
CA VAL A 153 13.30 -1.32 -8.79
C VAL A 153 12.80 -1.51 -10.22
N ILE A 154 13.68 -1.91 -11.14
CA ILE A 154 13.38 -1.97 -12.57
C ILE A 154 12.69 -3.28 -12.92
N ARG A 155 13.29 -4.42 -12.59
CA ARG A 155 12.68 -5.73 -12.90
C ARG A 155 11.37 -5.96 -12.16
N SER A 156 11.25 -5.46 -10.92
CA SER A 156 9.97 -5.45 -10.19
C SER A 156 8.87 -4.77 -11.03
N LYS A 157 9.16 -3.60 -11.63
CA LYS A 157 8.24 -2.89 -12.52
C LYS A 157 7.86 -3.73 -13.74
N GLU A 158 8.86 -4.27 -14.42
CA GLU A 158 8.67 -5.03 -15.66
C GLU A 158 7.81 -6.27 -15.45
N ILE A 159 8.02 -6.98 -14.34
CA ILE A 159 7.21 -8.15 -13.97
C ILE A 159 5.76 -7.72 -13.73
N LEU A 160 5.54 -6.65 -12.94
CA LEU A 160 4.20 -6.13 -12.68
C LEU A 160 3.49 -5.70 -13.98
N GLN A 161 4.18 -4.99 -14.87
CA GLN A 161 3.63 -4.56 -16.17
C GLN A 161 3.34 -5.74 -17.10
N LYS A 162 4.11 -6.82 -17.02
CA LYS A 162 3.86 -8.04 -17.79
C LYS A 162 2.67 -8.83 -17.25
N LYS A 163 2.46 -8.82 -15.93
CA LYS A 163 1.44 -9.60 -15.25
C LYS A 163 0.08 -8.91 -15.15
N LEU A 164 0.05 -7.58 -15.14
CA LEU A 164 -1.17 -6.80 -14.92
C LEU A 164 -1.45 -5.89 -16.11
N PRO A 165 -2.72 -5.71 -16.51
CA PRO A 165 -3.10 -4.90 -17.67
C PRO A 165 -3.02 -3.38 -17.43
N GLN A 166 -2.51 -2.93 -16.28
CA GLN A 166 -2.42 -1.52 -15.92
C GLN A 166 -0.99 -0.98 -15.99
N ALA A 167 -0.86 0.34 -16.17
CA ALA A 167 0.42 1.02 -16.03
C ALA A 167 0.88 1.00 -14.57
N ILE A 168 2.16 0.69 -14.33
CA ILE A 168 2.76 0.74 -13.01
C ILE A 168 3.46 2.10 -12.85
N THR A 169 2.79 3.03 -12.17
CA THR A 169 3.22 4.44 -12.03
C THR A 169 3.77 4.76 -10.64
N SER A 170 3.47 3.91 -9.67
CA SER A 170 3.71 4.17 -8.25
C SER A 170 4.76 3.23 -7.67
N PHE A 171 5.64 3.75 -6.83
CA PHE A 171 6.61 2.97 -6.05
C PHE A 171 6.49 3.25 -4.55
N VAL A 172 6.43 2.21 -3.74
CA VAL A 172 6.39 2.30 -2.29
C VAL A 172 7.72 1.83 -1.72
N TYR A 173 8.41 2.66 -0.92
CA TYR A 173 9.71 2.31 -0.36
C TYR A 173 9.54 1.32 0.80
N PRO A 174 10.13 0.10 0.73
CA PRO A 174 10.17 -0.83 1.87
C PRO A 174 10.75 -0.15 3.11
N PHE A 175 10.10 -0.35 4.26
CA PHE A 175 10.48 0.23 5.55
C PHE A 175 10.56 1.78 5.57
N GLY A 176 10.08 2.46 4.52
CA GLY A 176 10.22 3.90 4.32
C GLY A 176 11.68 4.38 4.19
N ARG A 177 12.62 3.48 3.88
CA ARG A 177 14.06 3.79 3.79
C ARG A 177 14.44 4.20 2.38
N LEU A 178 15.20 5.30 2.29
CA LEU A 178 15.74 5.83 1.05
C LEU A 178 17.01 6.63 1.32
N ASN A 179 17.84 6.74 0.30
CA ASN A 179 18.93 7.70 0.21
C ASN A 179 18.80 8.44 -1.13
N ARG A 180 19.70 9.38 -1.41
CA ARG A 180 19.64 10.20 -2.62
C ARG A 180 19.69 9.36 -3.91
N SER A 181 20.60 8.40 -4.01
CA SER A 181 20.75 7.58 -5.22
C SER A 181 19.52 6.71 -5.48
N VAL A 182 18.96 6.10 -4.44
CA VAL A 182 17.73 5.30 -4.54
C VAL A 182 16.54 6.17 -4.98
N GLN A 183 16.39 7.36 -4.41
CA GLN A 183 15.34 8.30 -4.78
C GLN A 183 15.47 8.77 -6.23
N GLU A 184 16.67 9.10 -6.68
CA GLU A 184 16.94 9.51 -8.07
C GLU A 184 16.63 8.38 -9.05
N LEU A 185 17.03 7.13 -8.75
CA LEU A 185 16.71 5.97 -9.58
C LEU A 185 15.19 5.77 -9.67
N ILE A 186 14.49 5.71 -8.54
CA ILE A 186 13.03 5.52 -8.52
C ILE A 186 12.33 6.64 -9.28
N GLY A 187 12.75 7.90 -9.12
CA GLY A 187 12.17 9.05 -9.82
C GLY A 187 12.32 9.01 -11.35
N ARG A 188 13.30 8.27 -11.89
CA ARG A 188 13.44 8.06 -13.35
C ARG A 188 12.43 7.04 -13.89
N HIS A 189 11.98 6.11 -13.05
CA HIS A 189 11.12 5.01 -13.47
C HIS A 189 9.66 5.16 -13.01
N TYR A 190 9.40 5.91 -11.94
CA TYR A 190 8.08 6.03 -11.33
C TYR A 190 7.72 7.51 -11.11
N PRO A 191 6.64 8.03 -11.72
CA PRO A 191 6.20 9.41 -11.47
C PRO A 191 5.80 9.65 -10.00
N TYR A 192 5.29 8.62 -9.32
CA TYR A 192 4.86 8.72 -7.93
C TYR A 192 5.66 7.77 -7.05
N SER A 193 6.11 8.25 -5.90
CA SER A 193 6.73 7.36 -4.91
C SER A 193 6.39 7.74 -3.47
N PHE A 194 6.39 6.77 -2.55
CA PHE A 194 5.75 6.92 -1.24
C PHE A 194 6.62 6.44 -0.08
N ARG A 195 6.88 7.31 0.88
CA ARG A 195 7.70 7.02 2.08
C ARG A 195 6.91 7.15 3.38
N ILE A 196 7.42 6.54 4.44
CA ILE A 196 6.94 6.78 5.79
C ILE A 196 7.42 8.17 6.25
N GLY A 197 6.54 8.97 6.86
CA GLY A 197 6.93 10.26 7.43
C GLY A 197 5.86 11.02 8.22
N SER A 198 4.57 10.66 8.07
CA SER A 198 3.44 11.32 8.72
C SER A 198 3.32 12.82 8.45
N GLY A 199 3.68 13.26 7.25
CA GLY A 199 3.41 14.62 6.76
C GLY A 199 2.18 14.65 5.86
N ALA A 200 1.57 15.83 5.71
CA ALA A 200 0.61 16.06 4.63
C ALA A 200 1.33 16.28 3.29
N ASN A 201 0.58 16.15 2.20
CA ASN A 201 1.03 16.44 0.84
C ASN A 201 0.10 17.48 0.21
N TYR A 202 0.56 18.13 -0.85
CA TYR A 202 -0.24 19.16 -1.55
C TYR A 202 -0.36 18.94 -3.05
N ARG A 203 0.54 18.14 -3.62
CA ARG A 203 0.60 17.83 -5.05
C ARG A 203 1.15 16.41 -5.22
N TRP A 204 0.75 15.72 -6.29
CA TRP A 204 1.26 14.38 -6.61
C TRP A 204 2.70 14.39 -7.14
N ASP A 205 3.10 15.45 -7.84
CA ASP A 205 4.39 15.57 -8.52
C ASP A 205 5.59 15.83 -7.59
N LYS A 206 5.35 16.09 -6.30
CA LYS A 206 6.41 16.29 -5.29
C LYS A 206 6.73 14.98 -4.55
N SER A 207 7.29 14.02 -5.27
CA SER A 207 7.72 12.72 -4.72
C SER A 207 9.08 12.81 -3.99
N PRO A 208 9.34 11.98 -2.95
CA PRO A 208 8.43 10.99 -2.40
C PRO A 208 7.36 11.61 -1.49
N LEU A 209 6.11 11.20 -1.69
CA LEU A 209 4.97 11.60 -0.87
C LEU A 209 5.05 10.96 0.52
N PHE A 210 4.65 11.73 1.53
CA PHE A 210 4.57 11.23 2.90
C PHE A 210 3.32 10.39 3.12
N ARG A 211 3.51 9.25 3.78
CA ARG A 211 2.44 8.39 4.29
C ARG A 211 2.31 8.48 5.80
N ILE A 212 1.07 8.39 6.28
CA ILE A 212 0.69 8.37 7.69
C ILE A 212 0.35 6.93 8.06
N PRO A 213 1.07 6.32 9.04
CA PRO A 213 0.70 5.02 9.55
C PRO A 213 -0.73 5.02 10.10
N ALA A 214 -1.51 4.06 9.65
CA ALA A 214 -2.91 3.83 9.99
C ALA A 214 -3.15 2.40 10.51
N ASP A 215 -2.09 1.75 11.00
CA ASP A 215 -2.16 0.47 11.70
C ASP A 215 -2.54 0.65 13.18
N ASN A 216 -3.10 -0.40 13.80
CA ASN A 216 -3.44 -0.45 15.23
C ASN A 216 -4.28 0.76 15.70
N LEU A 217 -5.27 1.13 14.90
CA LEU A 217 -6.20 2.19 15.26
C LEU A 217 -6.99 1.77 16.52
N SER A 218 -7.32 2.73 17.36
CA SER A 218 -8.20 2.52 18.53
C SER A 218 -9.63 3.00 18.29
N HIS A 219 -9.84 3.92 17.34
CA HIS A 219 -11.17 4.38 16.93
C HIS A 219 -11.14 4.99 15.51
N PRO A 220 -12.29 5.07 14.81
CA PRO A 220 -12.36 5.47 13.39
C PRO A 220 -11.75 6.83 13.05
N ALA A 221 -11.86 7.82 13.94
CA ALA A 221 -11.39 9.18 13.68
C ALA A 221 -9.97 9.46 14.21
N GLN A 222 -9.24 8.46 14.71
CA GLN A 222 -8.01 8.67 15.50
C GLN A 222 -6.94 9.48 14.77
N LEU A 223 -6.86 9.42 13.44
CA LEU A 223 -5.86 10.17 12.65
C LEU A 223 -6.24 11.64 12.41
N PHE A 224 -7.47 12.04 12.72
CA PHE A 224 -8.04 13.32 12.27
C PHE A 224 -8.29 14.32 13.40
N THR A 225 -7.73 14.08 14.58
CA THR A 225 -7.80 15.05 15.68
C THR A 225 -7.11 16.37 15.27
N PRO A 226 -7.55 17.53 15.79
CA PRO A 226 -6.93 18.83 15.47
C PRO A 226 -5.41 18.82 15.67
N PHE A 227 -4.95 18.24 16.78
CA PHE A 227 -3.53 18.10 17.10
C PHE A 227 -2.75 17.30 16.05
N LYS A 228 -3.27 16.15 15.60
CA LYS A 228 -2.61 15.34 14.57
C LYS A 228 -2.57 16.06 13.22
N ARG A 229 -3.66 16.73 12.83
CA ARG A 229 -3.71 17.51 11.59
C ARG A 229 -2.67 18.64 11.59
N LEU A 230 -2.50 19.33 12.72
CA LEU A 230 -1.45 20.34 12.87
C LEU A 230 -0.05 19.72 12.74
N LYS A 231 0.18 18.56 13.37
CA LYS A 231 1.46 17.84 13.25
C LYS A 231 1.78 17.45 11.81
N TYR A 232 0.79 16.98 11.06
CA TYR A 232 0.97 16.62 9.65
C TYR A 232 1.33 17.84 8.81
N PHE A 233 0.66 18.97 9.05
CA PHE A 233 0.95 20.24 8.41
C PHE A 233 2.38 20.72 8.67
N LEU A 234 2.82 20.72 9.93
CA LEU A 234 4.17 21.17 10.31
C LEU A 234 5.29 20.31 9.70
N LYS A 235 5.03 19.05 9.41
CA LYS A 235 5.98 18.16 8.72
C LYS A 235 6.04 18.35 7.21
N SER A 236 5.10 19.09 6.63
CA SER A 236 5.00 19.33 5.19
C SER A 236 5.69 20.60 4.73
N ILE A 237 6.03 21.48 5.68
CA ILE A 237 6.83 22.69 5.50
C ILE A 237 8.30 22.28 5.54
#